data_AF-A0A3M2AJM2-F1
#
_entry.id   AF-A0A3M2AJM2-F1
#
_cell.length_a   1.000
_cell.length_b   1.000
_cell.length_c   1.000
_cell.angle_alpha   90.00
_cell.angle_beta   90.00
_cell.angle_gamma   90.00
#
_symmetry.space_group_name_H-M   'P 1'
#
loop_
_entity.id
_entity.type
_entity.pdbx_description
1 polymer ?
#
loop_
_entity_poly.entity_id
_entity_poly.type
_entity_poly.pdbx_seq_one_letter_code
_entity_poly.pdbx_strand_id
1 'polypeptide(L)' 'MLLNVVLAQLSSTVGNPKENSKRIKEVWAEYDKSTHMVVFPELFLSGYPPEDLLLRQGFLMKCME' A
#
# COMPACT_ATOMS: atom_id res chain seq x y z
N MET A 1 -26.63 -4.82 -10.24
CA MET A 1 -25.76 -4.04 -9.34
C MET A 1 -24.48 -3.70 -10.08
N LEU A 2 -23.92 -2.51 -9.86
CA LEU A 2 -22.64 -2.10 -10.40
C LEU A 2 -21.58 -2.18 -9.30
N LEU A 3 -20.40 -2.69 -9.63
CA LEU A 3 -19.24 -2.74 -8.74
C LEU A 3 -18.24 -1.65 -9.14
N ASN A 4 -18.16 -0.60 -8.33
CA ASN A 4 -17.14 0.44 -8.46
C ASN A 4 -15.84 -0.01 -7.80
N VAL A 5 -14.74 0.06 -8.56
CA VAL A 5 -13.38 -0.30 -8.11
C VAL A 5 -12.43 0.82 -8.49
N VAL A 6 -11.54 1.20 -7.56
CA VAL A 6 -10.46 2.15 -7.80
C VAL A 6 -9.15 1.40 -7.95
N LEU A 7 -8.40 1.69 -9.00
CA LEU A 7 -7.03 1.23 -9.19
C LEU A 7 -6.07 2.37 -8.84
N ALA A 8 -5.43 2.27 -7.67
CA ALA A 8 -4.57 3.32 -7.16
C ALA A 8 -3.16 3.22 -7.75
N GLN A 9 -2.94 3.85 -8.90
CA GLN A 9 -1.62 3.87 -9.55
C GLN A 9 -0.71 4.90 -8.87
N LEU A 10 0.13 4.43 -7.94
CA LEU A 10 1.03 5.23 -7.14
C LEU A 10 2.43 4.62 -7.12
N SER A 11 3.43 5.45 -6.81
CA SER A 11 4.79 4.99 -6.51
C SER A 11 4.95 4.73 -5.01
N SER A 12 5.49 3.58 -4.66
CA SER A 12 5.93 3.26 -3.30
C SER A 12 7.37 3.71 -3.05
N THR A 13 7.71 4.03 -1.81
CA THR A 13 9.10 4.20 -1.37
C THR A 13 9.61 2.88 -0.79
N VAL A 14 10.61 2.25 -1.41
CA VAL A 14 11.22 1.00 -0.90
C VAL A 14 11.81 1.24 0.50
N GLY A 15 11.46 0.38 1.45
CA GLY A 15 12.01 0.46 2.81
C GLY A 15 11.24 1.39 3.76
N ASN A 16 10.16 2.04 3.30
CA ASN A 16 9.39 3.00 4.11
C ASN A 16 7.90 2.62 4.27
N PRO A 17 7.57 1.55 5.01
CA PRO A 17 6.19 1.09 5.20
C PRO A 17 5.30 2.13 5.88
N LYS A 18 5.86 2.97 6.75
CA LYS A 18 5.11 4.04 7.41
C LYS A 18 4.57 5.06 6.40
N GLU A 19 5.42 5.55 5.50
CA GLU A 19 5.00 6.48 4.45
C GLU A 19 4.03 5.82 3.46
N ASN A 20 4.31 4.60 3.01
CA ASN A 20 3.44 3.89 2.08
C ASN A 20 2.05 3.62 2.69
N SER A 21 1.97 3.27 3.99
CA SER A 21 0.71 3.11 4.71
C SER A 21 -0.09 4.41 4.79
N LYS A 22 0.59 5.56 4.92
CA LYS A 22 -0.04 6.89 4.92
C LYS A 22 -0.70 7.16 3.57
N ARG A 23 0.01 6.88 2.47
CA ARG A 23 -0.53 7.01 1.10
C ARG A 23 -1.73 6.11 0.86
N ILE A 24 -1.70 4.86 1.35
CA ILE A 24 -2.86 3.94 1.30
C ILE A 24 -4.07 4.56 2.01
N LYS A 25 -3.87 5.07 3.23
CA LYS A 25 -4.93 5.70 4.04
C LYS A 25 -5.49 6.96 3.39
N GLU A 26 -4.64 7.77 2.74
CA GLU A 26 -5.05 8.96 2.01
C GLU A 26 -5.95 8.61 0.82
N VAL A 27 -5.57 7.62 -0.01
CA VAL A 27 -6.42 7.14 -1.11
C VAL A 27 -7.73 6.57 -0.58
N TRP A 28 -7.70 5.76 0.47
CA TRP A 28 -8.94 5.24 1.06
C TRP A 28 -9.87 6.37 1.48
N ALA A 29 -9.36 7.38 2.21
CA ALA A 29 -10.16 8.51 2.66
C ALA A 29 -10.74 9.37 1.51
N GLU A 30 -10.09 9.38 0.35
CA GLU A 30 -10.57 10.10 -0.83
C GLU A 30 -11.73 9.36 -1.53
N TYR A 31 -11.71 8.02 -1.56
CA TYR A 31 -12.63 7.23 -2.38
C TYR A 31 -13.67 6.40 -1.61
N ASP A 32 -13.59 6.28 -0.28
CA ASP A 32 -14.41 5.41 0.57
C ASP A 32 -15.93 5.52 0.35
N LYS A 33 -16.44 6.71 0.01
CA LYS A 33 -17.87 6.96 -0.24
C LYS A 33 -18.35 6.56 -1.64
N SER A 34 -17.44 6.34 -2.58
CA SER A 34 -17.77 6.17 -4.01
C SER A 34 -17.36 4.81 -4.58
N THR A 35 -16.51 4.08 -3.86
CA THR A 35 -15.95 2.79 -4.28
C THR A 35 -16.31 1.67 -3.32
N HIS A 36 -16.35 0.44 -3.84
CA HIS A 36 -16.47 -0.77 -3.01
C HIS A 36 -15.10 -1.36 -2.68
N MET A 37 -14.08 -1.04 -3.48
CA MET A 37 -12.73 -1.59 -3.34
C MET A 37 -11.69 -0.62 -3.91
N VAL A 38 -10.52 -0.59 -3.27
CA VAL A 38 -9.31 0.04 -3.79
C VAL A 38 -8.24 -1.04 -3.95
N VAL A 39 -7.62 -1.09 -5.12
CA VAL A 39 -6.51 -2.01 -5.41
C VAL A 39 -5.22 -1.21 -5.53
N PHE A 40 -4.16 -1.69 -4.89
CA PHE A 40 -2.83 -1.09 -4.90
C PHE A 40 -1.83 -1.98 -5.66
N PRO A 41 -0.71 -1.42 -6.13
CA PRO A 41 0.36 -2.19 -6.76
C PRO A 41 0.93 -3.28 -5.84
N GLU A 42 1.57 -4.28 -6.45
CA GLU A 42 2.26 -5.34 -5.73
C GLU A 42 3.27 -4.78 -4.72
N LEU A 43 3.28 -5.35 -3.51
CA LEU A 43 4.21 -5.00 -2.45
C LEU A 43 4.27 -3.50 -2.12
N PHE A 44 3.19 -2.74 -2.40
CA PHE A 44 3.18 -1.28 -2.20
C PHE A 44 3.58 -0.85 -0.79
N LEU A 45 3.20 -1.63 0.24
CA LEU A 45 3.55 -1.31 1.63
C LEU A 45 5.05 -1.39 1.89
N SER A 46 5.73 -2.47 1.50
CA SER A 46 7.18 -2.61 1.63
C SER A 46 7.96 -1.80 0.59
N GLY A 47 7.31 -1.52 -0.53
CA GLY A 47 7.88 -1.08 -1.80
C GLY A 47 8.39 -2.24 -2.66
N TYR A 48 8.50 -2.01 -3.96
CA TYR A 48 8.96 -2.96 -4.95
C TYR A 48 10.11 -2.41 -5.82
N PRO A 49 11.18 -3.19 -6.07
CA PRO A 49 11.51 -4.48 -5.45
C PRO A 49 12.05 -4.28 -4.02
N PRO A 50 11.70 -5.15 -3.05
CA PRO A 50 12.20 -5.02 -1.66
C PRO A 50 13.55 -5.71 -1.42
N GLU A 51 13.98 -6.61 -2.31
CA GLU A 51 15.26 -7.34 -2.22
C GLU A 51 15.52 -7.93 -0.81
N ASP A 52 16.75 -7.80 -0.29
CA ASP A 52 17.19 -8.34 1.00
C ASP A 52 16.48 -7.74 2.22
N LEU A 53 15.68 -6.67 2.05
CA LEU A 53 14.91 -6.11 3.16
C LEU A 53 13.93 -7.14 3.73
N LEU A 54 13.39 -8.03 2.88
CA LEU A 54 12.50 -9.11 3.32
C LEU A 54 13.18 -10.14 4.23
N LEU A 55 14.52 -10.22 4.22
CA LEU A 55 15.29 -11.10 5.10
C LEU A 55 15.48 -10.51 6.50
N ARG A 56 15.14 -9.23 6.71
CA ARG A 56 15.31 -8.53 7.98
C ARG A 56 14.03 -8.58 8.80
N GLN A 57 14.00 -9.35 9.88
CA GLN A 57 12.82 -9.45 10.77
C GLN A 57 12.32 -8.07 11.24
N GLY A 58 13.22 -7.15 11.60
CA GLY A 58 12.84 -5.81 12.01
C GLY A 58 12.15 -4.98 10.91
N PHE A 59 12.42 -5.27 9.63
CA PHE A 59 11.70 -4.67 8.51
C PHE A 59 10.31 -5.28 8.34
N LEU A 60 10.20 -6.61 8.45
CA LEU A 60 8.90 -7.30 8.41
C LEU A 60 7.98 -6.82 9.54
N MET A 61 8.50 -6.66 10.76
CA MET A 61 7.73 -6.11 11.88
C MET A 61 7.16 -4.72 11.56
N LYS A 62 7.97 -3.82 10.98
CA LYS A 62 7.51 -2.49 10.55
C LYS A 62 6.44 -2.53 9.45
N CYS A 63 6.36 -3.60 8.66
CA CYS A 63 5.31 -3.77 7.66
C CYS A 63 4.02 -4.36 8.26
N MET A 64 4.08 -4.93 9.47
CA MET A 64 2.92 -5.52 10.17
C MET A 64 2.31 -4.57 11.22
N GLU A 65 2.94 -3.40 11.45
CA GLU A 65 2.44 -2.29 12.29
C GLU A 65 1.31 -1.50 11.60
#